data_AF-A0A8I1Y683-F1
#
_entry.id   AF-A0A8I1Y683-F1
#
_cell.length_a   1.000
_cell.length_b   1.000
_cell.length_c   1.000
_cell.angle_alpha   90.00
_cell.angle_beta   90.00
_cell.angle_gamma   90.00
#
_symmetry.space_group_name_H-M   'P 1'
#
loop_
_entity.id
_entity.type
_entity.pdbx_description
1 polymer ?
#
loop_
_entity_poly.entity_id
_entity_poly.type
_entity_poly.pdbx_seq_one_letter_code
_entity_poly.pdbx_strand_id
1 'polypeptide(L)'
;MANPNLGEVERGDLVSRLMTARRAIRDASKSPNPDAEAAAHRAVDDAKRALGERGPVWWDDGAPDLNRRLVKNTPYAEWYASLDRQDHGGSRIA
;
A
#
# COMPACT_ATOMS: atom_id res chain seq x y z
N MET A 1 -2.31 5.92 1.71
CA MET A 1 -3.02 7.16 1.32
C MET A 1 -2.03 8.04 0.59
N ALA A 2 -2.40 8.68 -0.52
CA ALA A 2 -1.52 9.65 -1.18
C ALA A 2 -1.42 10.93 -0.33
N ASN A 3 -0.27 11.60 -0.37
CA ASN A 3 -0.02 12.86 0.33
C ASN A 3 -0.98 13.95 -0.22
N PRO A 4 -1.86 14.53 0.62
CA PRO A 4 -2.82 15.54 0.18
C PRO A 4 -2.17 16.88 -0.18
N ASN A 5 -0.91 17.10 0.20
CA ASN A 5 -0.17 18.33 -0.10
C ASN A 5 0.44 18.34 -1.52
N LEU A 6 0.31 17.26 -2.28
CA LEU A 6 0.76 17.21 -3.68
C LEU A 6 -0.17 18.04 -4.57
N GLY A 7 0.41 18.87 -5.43
CA GLY A 7 -0.35 19.57 -6.47
C GLY A 7 -1.02 18.58 -7.43
N GLU A 8 -2.15 18.96 -8.03
CA GLU A 8 -2.92 18.06 -8.91
C GLU A 8 -2.09 17.52 -10.08
N VAL A 9 -1.29 18.39 -10.71
CA VAL A 9 -0.39 18.03 -11.83
C VAL A 9 0.67 17.02 -11.37
N GLU A 10 1.37 17.34 -10.27
CA GLU A 10 2.40 16.46 -9.70
C GLU A 10 1.82 15.09 -9.32
N ARG A 11 0.65 15.08 -8.67
CA ARG A 11 -0.06 13.86 -8.34
C ARG A 11 -0.42 13.07 -9.61
N GLY A 12 -0.89 13.74 -10.66
CA GLY A 12 -1.21 13.13 -11.95
C GLY A 12 0.00 12.44 -12.58
N ASP A 13 1.14 13.12 -12.61
CA ASP A 13 2.40 12.60 -13.15
C ASP A 13 2.90 11.38 -12.37
N LEU A 14 2.84 11.45 -11.04
CA LEU A 14 3.23 10.35 -10.17
C LEU A 14 2.32 9.13 -10.32
N VAL A 15 1.00 9.32 -10.46
CA VAL A 15 0.05 8.24 -10.76
C VAL A 15 0.35 7.63 -12.13
N SER A 16 0.63 8.45 -13.15
CA SER A 16 1.00 7.97 -14.49
C SER A 16 2.28 7.12 -14.45
N ARG A 17 3.31 7.57 -13.72
CA ARG A 17 4.55 6.81 -13.48
C ARG A 17 4.29 5.49 -12.77
N LEU A 18 3.46 5.48 -11.73
CA LEU A 18 3.09 4.26 -11.01
C LEU A 18 2.40 3.24 -11.93
N MET A 19 1.46 3.69 -12.77
CA MET A 19 0.75 2.80 -13.70
C MET A 19 1.68 2.26 -14.80
N THR A 20 2.64 3.06 -15.25
CA THR A 20 3.67 2.63 -16.21
C THR A 20 4.58 1.56 -15.59
N ALA A 21 5.05 1.76 -14.36
CA ALA A 21 5.85 0.77 -13.65
C ALA A 21 5.09 -0.55 -13.41
N ARG A 22 3.79 -0.49 -13.08
CA ARG A 22 2.94 -1.68 -12.95
C ARG A 22 2.79 -2.45 -14.26
N ARG A 23 2.65 -1.75 -15.39
CA ARG A 23 2.64 -2.39 -16.72
C ARG A 23 3.96 -3.11 -17.01
N ALA A 24 5.09 -2.49 -16.66
CA ALA A 24 6.41 -3.10 -16.83
C ALA A 24 6.57 -4.41 -16.02
N ILE A 25 6.04 -4.50 -14.79
CA ILE A 25 6.02 -5.76 -14.02
C ILE A 25 5.24 -6.84 -14.78
N ARG A 26 4.04 -6.51 -15.26
CA ARG A 26 3.22 -7.45 -16.02
C ARG A 26 3.94 -7.93 -17.28
N ASP A 27 4.62 -7.04 -17.97
CA ASP A 27 5.30 -7.38 -19.22
C ASP A 27 6.58 -8.20 -18.96
N ALA A 28 7.33 -7.90 -17.89
CA ALA A 28 8.45 -8.73 -17.42
C ALA A 28 8.00 -10.14 -16.98
N SER A 29 6.79 -10.28 -16.44
CA SER A 29 6.22 -11.59 -16.10
C SER A 29 5.91 -12.46 -17.33
N LYS A 30 5.73 -11.88 -18.52
CA LYS A 30 5.46 -12.63 -19.77
C LYS A 30 6.71 -13.19 -20.42
N SER A 31 7.87 -12.59 -20.15
CA SER A 31 9.16 -13.03 -20.66
C SER A 31 10.18 -12.87 -19.53
N PRO A 32 10.50 -13.96 -18.80
CA PRO A 32 11.28 -13.89 -17.57
C PRO A 32 12.61 -13.16 -17.79
N ASN A 33 12.66 -11.94 -17.30
CA ASN A 33 13.85 -11.09 -17.28
C ASN A 33 13.98 -10.53 -15.85
N PRO A 34 14.80 -11.17 -15.00
CA PRO A 34 14.95 -10.80 -13.60
C PRO A 34 15.38 -9.34 -13.40
N ASP A 35 16.20 -8.80 -14.29
CA ASP A 35 16.66 -7.41 -14.21
C ASP A 35 15.54 -6.43 -14.54
N ALA A 36 14.73 -6.72 -15.56
CA ALA A 36 13.58 -5.92 -15.92
C ALA A 36 12.50 -5.95 -14.83
N GLU A 37 12.27 -7.13 -14.24
CA GLU A 37 11.38 -7.29 -13.09
C GLU A 37 11.87 -6.45 -11.90
N ALA A 38 13.13 -6.62 -11.49
CA ALA A 38 13.72 -5.84 -10.39
C ALA A 38 13.65 -4.32 -10.65
N ALA A 39 13.92 -3.88 -11.88
CA ALA A 39 13.80 -2.47 -12.27
C ALA A 39 12.35 -1.96 -12.16
N ALA A 40 11.37 -2.75 -12.61
CA ALA A 40 9.96 -2.39 -12.52
C ALA A 40 9.47 -2.33 -11.06
N HIS A 41 9.92 -3.25 -10.20
CA HIS A 41 9.65 -3.21 -8.76
C HIS A 41 10.25 -1.97 -8.09
N ARG A 42 11.49 -1.59 -8.43
CA ARG A 42 12.10 -0.33 -7.95
C ARG A 42 11.30 0.88 -8.39
N ALA A 43 10.90 0.95 -9.66
CA ALA A 43 10.12 2.07 -10.19
C ALA A 43 8.74 2.22 -9.50
N VAL A 44 8.09 1.10 -9.15
CA VAL A 44 6.85 1.13 -8.34
C VAL A 44 7.11 1.70 -6.96
N ASP A 45 8.19 1.28 -6.32
CA ASP A 45 8.53 1.73 -4.97
C ASP A 45 8.85 3.23 -4.94
N ASP A 46 9.60 3.72 -5.92
CA ASP A 46 9.93 5.14 -6.05
C ASP A 46 8.68 6.00 -6.29
N ALA A 47 7.79 5.57 -7.20
CA ALA A 47 6.54 6.27 -7.44
C ALA A 47 5.65 6.32 -6.19
N LYS A 48 5.59 5.22 -5.44
CA LYS A 48 4.81 5.17 -4.18
C LYS A 48 5.40 6.04 -3.08
N ARG A 49 6.73 6.12 -2.96
CA ARG A 49 7.36 7.04 -2.01
C ARG A 49 7.07 8.49 -2.35
N ALA A 50 7.20 8.84 -3.64
CA ALA A 50 6.88 10.19 -4.11
C ALA A 50 5.40 10.55 -3.90
N LEU A 51 4.48 9.60 -4.07
CA LEU A 51 3.06 9.78 -3.73
C LEU A 51 2.79 9.90 -2.22
N GLY A 52 3.77 9.64 -1.35
CA GLY A 52 3.56 9.56 0.10
C GLY A 52 2.80 8.30 0.54
N GLU A 53 2.68 7.29 -0.32
CA GLU A 53 2.12 5.98 0.07
C GLU A 53 3.14 5.13 0.84
N ARG A 54 4.43 5.47 0.77
CA ARG A 54 5.54 4.79 1.44
C ARG A 54 6.56 5.84 1.92
N GLY A 55 7.27 5.55 3.01
CA GLY A 55 8.23 6.49 3.59
C GLY A 55 7.62 7.29 4.75
N PRO A 56 8.22 8.41 5.16
CA PRO A 56 7.70 9.24 6.23
C PRO A 56 6.23 9.58 5.98
N VAL A 57 5.43 9.45 7.04
CA VAL A 57 4.02 9.79 7.00
C VAL A 57 3.86 11.28 6.73
N TRP A 58 2.85 11.65 5.95
CA TRP A 58 2.59 13.05 5.60
C TRP A 58 1.76 13.79 6.66
N TRP A 59 1.21 13.09 7.66
CA TRP A 59 0.50 13.68 8.79
C TRP A 59 1.49 14.09 9.89
N ASP A 60 1.15 15.15 10.63
CA ASP A 60 1.97 15.77 11.67
C ASP A 60 1.42 15.57 13.09
N ASP A 61 0.32 14.84 13.24
CA ASP A 61 -0.36 14.58 14.52
C ASP A 61 0.38 13.62 15.47
N GLY A 62 1.55 13.12 15.07
CA GLY A 62 2.37 12.20 15.85
C GLY A 62 1.88 10.75 15.85
N ALA A 63 0.82 10.41 15.09
CA ALA A 63 0.36 9.03 14.99
C ALA A 63 1.42 8.12 14.36
N PRO A 64 1.61 6.89 14.87
CA PRO A 64 2.63 5.97 14.36
C PRO A 64 2.32 5.47 12.94
N ASP A 65 3.35 5.26 12.12
CA ASP A 65 3.19 4.55 10.85
C ASP A 65 2.94 3.05 11.10
N LEU A 66 1.70 2.62 10.87
CA LEU A 66 1.31 1.22 11.00
C LEU A 66 1.31 0.48 9.64
N ASN A 67 1.79 1.10 8.56
CA ASN A 67 1.90 0.43 7.26
C ASN A 67 2.85 -0.76 7.31
N ARG A 68 2.50 -1.84 6.60
CA ARG A 68 3.27 -3.09 6.54
C ARG A 68 3.50 -3.77 7.90
N ARG A 69 2.71 -3.41 8.92
CA ARG A 69 2.65 -4.07 10.22
C ARG A 69 1.48 -5.05 10.24
N LEU A 70 1.71 -6.28 10.70
CA LEU A 70 0.62 -7.22 10.97
C LEU A 70 -0.30 -6.62 12.03
N VAL A 71 -1.63 -6.72 11.84
CA VAL A 71 -2.63 -6.12 12.74
C VAL A 71 -2.45 -6.53 14.21
N LYS A 72 -2.05 -7.78 14.47
CA LYS A 72 -1.73 -8.29 15.81
C LYS A 72 -0.59 -7.54 16.53
N ASN A 73 0.25 -6.83 15.77
CA ASN A 73 1.37 -6.04 16.26
C ASN A 73 1.06 -4.53 16.21
N THR A 74 -0.22 -4.16 16.19
CA THR A 74 -0.70 -2.77 16.18
C THR A 74 -1.69 -2.56 17.33
N PRO A 75 -1.99 -1.32 17.72
CA PRO A 75 -3.04 -1.02 18.70
C PRO A 75 -4.43 -1.57 18.34
N TYR A 76 -4.66 -1.93 17.07
CA TYR A 76 -5.92 -2.50 16.60
C TYR A 76 -6.05 -4.01 16.84
N ALA A 77 -5.08 -4.66 17.49
CA ALA A 77 -5.05 -6.11 17.68
C ALA A 77 -6.33 -6.64 18.36
N GLU A 78 -6.73 -6.05 19.49
CA GLU A 78 -7.89 -6.50 20.28
C GLU A 78 -9.21 -6.31 19.53
N TRP A 79 -9.38 -5.16 18.88
CA TRP A 79 -10.55 -4.90 18.05
C TRP A 79 -10.63 -5.90 16.89
N TYR A 80 -9.52 -6.12 16.18
CA TYR A 80 -9.49 -7.08 15.07
C TYR A 80 -9.79 -8.51 15.54
N ALA A 81 -9.24 -8.94 16.68
CA ALA A 81 -9.53 -10.24 17.27
C ALA A 81 -11.01 -10.38 17.69
N SER A 82 -11.69 -9.28 17.98
CA SER A 82 -13.13 -9.30 18.29
C SER A 82 -14.01 -9.53 17.06
N LEU A 83 -13.56 -9.16 15.86
CA LEU A 83 -14.31 -9.38 14.62
C LEU A 83 -14.40 -10.88 14.28
N ASP A 84 -13.30 -11.61 14.46
CA ASP A 84 -13.25 -13.07 14.25
C ASP A 84 -14.21 -13.83 15.19
N ARG A 85 -14.37 -13.33 16.43
CA ARG A 85 -15.34 -13.87 17.39
C ARG A 85 -16.80 -13.64 16.98
N GLN A 86 -17.09 -12.60 16.21
CA GLN A 86 -18.46 -12.31 15.75
C GLN A 86 -18.82 -13.09 14.48
N ASP A 87 -17.87 -13.30 13.56
CA ASP A 87 -18.08 -14.09 12.35
C ASP A 87 -18.37 -15.57 12.65
N HIS A 88 -17.76 -16.11 13.72
CA HIS A 88 -18.05 -17.47 14.21
C HIS A 88 -19.28 -17.56 15.14
N GLY A 89 -19.94 -16.43 15.44
CA GLY A 89 -21.16 -16.34 16.24
C GLY A 89 -22.46 -16.31 15.42
N GLY A 90 -22.37 -16.20 14.09
CA GLY A 90 -23.48 -16.22 13.15
C GLY A 90 -24.04 -17.63 12.89
N SER A 91 -24.29 -18.43 13.93
CA SER A 91 -25.11 -19.64 13.83
C SER A 91 -25.95 -19.83 15.09
N ARG A 92 -27.09 -19.15 15.09
CA ARG A 92 -28.37 -19.42 15.79
C ARG A 92 -29.22 -18.20 15.47
N ILE A 93 -30.47 -18.30 15.02
CA ILE A 93 -31.58 -19.03 15.63
C ILE A 93 -32.75 -19.12 14.62
N ALA A 94 -33.47 -20.26 14.68
CA ALA A 94 -34.79 -20.61 14.10
C ALA A 94 -34.86 -20.94 12.61
#